data_AF-A0A0L8M6Q5-F1
#
_entry.id   AF-A0A0L8M6Q5-F1
#
_cell.length_a   1.000
_cell.length_b   1.000
_cell.length_c   1.000
_cell.angle_alpha   90.00
_cell.angle_beta   90.00
_cell.angle_gamma   90.00
#
_symmetry.space_group_name_H-M   'P 1'
#
loop_
_entity.id
_entity.type
_entity.pdbx_description
1 polymer ?
#
loop_
_entity_poly.entity_id
_entity_poly.type
_entity_poly.pdbx_seq_one_letter_code
_entity_poly.pdbx_strand_id
1 'polypeptide(L)' 'MDDVLDVLDVLLDGATEQRLKLISGDEARALMVLLGLLESDEQPEEVRRAAGEMRFRIASRLGRPADTGVRPARW' A
#
# COMPACT_ATOMS: atom_id res chain seq x y z
N MET A 1 -1.08 22.62 1.11
CA MET A 1 -1.79 21.56 0.34
C MET A 1 -0.84 20.98 -0.69
N ASP A 2 0.05 21.82 -1.24
CA ASP A 2 1.18 21.41 -2.07
C ASP A 2 2.18 20.47 -1.37
N ASP A 3 2.45 20.68 -0.07
CA ASP A 3 3.43 19.87 0.66
C ASP A 3 3.09 18.37 0.74
N VAL A 4 1.80 18.03 0.72
CA VAL A 4 1.33 16.63 0.77
C VAL A 4 1.46 15.97 -0.60
N LEU A 5 1.23 16.74 -1.67
CA LEU A 5 1.40 16.29 -3.05
C LEU A 5 2.88 16.10 -3.37
N ASP A 6 3.75 17.00 -2.92
CA ASP A 6 5.20 16.88 -3.08
C ASP A 6 5.76 15.65 -2.35
N VAL A 7 5.23 15.34 -1.16
CA VAL A 7 5.61 14.12 -0.42
C VAL A 7 5.12 12.86 -1.14
N LEU A 8 3.92 12.88 -1.71
CA LEU A 8 3.39 11.76 -2.49
C LEU A 8 4.18 11.54 -3.78
N ASP A 9 4.56 12.61 -4.47
CA ASP A 9 5.38 12.54 -5.68
C ASP A 9 6.77 11.97 -5.38
N VAL A 10 7.43 12.41 -4.30
CA VAL A 10 8.73 11.83 -3.86
C VAL A 10 8.59 10.35 -3.47
N LEU A 11 7.48 9.97 -2.83
CA LEU A 11 7.20 8.57 -2.48
C LEU A 11 6.89 7.72 -3.72
N LEU A 12 6.23 8.28 -4.73
CA LEU A 12 5.94 7.64 -6.01
C LEU A 12 7.18 7.53 -6.89
N ASP A 13 8.04 8.54 -6.92
CA ASP A 13 9.30 8.55 -7.65
C ASP A 13 10.34 7.61 -6.99
N GLY A 14 10.34 7.54 -5.65
CA GLY A 14 11.04 6.50 -4.91
C GLY A 14 10.47 5.08 -5.10
N ALA A 15 9.24 4.95 -5.62
CA ALA A 15 8.60 3.67 -5.93
C ALA A 15 8.73 3.27 -7.41
N THR A 16 9.07 4.20 -8.31
CA THR A 16 9.47 3.92 -9.70
C THR A 16 10.95 3.53 -9.78
N GLU A 17 11.80 4.08 -8.91
CA GLU A 17 13.14 3.54 -8.68
C GLU A 17 13.11 2.27 -7.83
N GLN A 18 13.77 1.23 -8.32
CA GLN A 18 13.88 -0.06 -7.66
C GLN A 18 14.53 0.06 -6.27
N ARG A 19 13.70 0.08 -5.22
CA ARG A 19 13.70 -0.89 -4.10
C ARG A 19 13.20 -0.22 -2.81
N LEU A 20 11.89 -0.31 -2.56
CA LEU A 20 11.41 -0.58 -1.20
C LEU A 20 12.07 -1.90 -0.74
N LYS A 21 13.26 -1.79 -0.14
CA LYS A 21 13.91 -2.89 0.59
C LYS A 21 13.19 -3.01 1.91
N LEU A 22 12.14 -3.81 1.94
CA LEU A 22 11.60 -4.29 3.19
C LEU A 22 12.69 -5.16 3.81
N ILE A 23 13.19 -4.75 4.98
CA ILE A 23 14.27 -5.40 5.72
C ILE A 23 13.77 -6.74 6.27
N SER A 24 12.45 -6.86 6.53
CA SER A 24 11.82 -8.10 6.96
C SER A 24 10.40 -8.33 6.42
N GLY A 25 9.92 -9.57 6.53
CA GLY A 25 8.52 -9.91 6.24
C GLY A 25 7.52 -9.29 7.21
N ASP A 26 7.95 -8.90 8.43
CA ASP A 26 7.10 -8.17 9.39
C ASP A 26 6.91 -6.71 9.00
N GLU A 27 7.97 -6.04 8.53
CA GLU A 27 7.85 -4.69 7.96
C GLU A 27 6.93 -4.68 6.76
N ALA A 28 7.00 -5.72 5.92
CA ALA A 28 6.07 -5.88 4.80
C ALA A 28 4.61 -6.00 5.26
N ARG A 29 4.35 -6.77 6.33
CA ARG A 29 3.02 -6.91 6.92
C ARG A 29 2.52 -5.59 7.53
N ALA A 30 3.37 -4.89 8.27
CA ALA A 30 3.03 -3.60 8.87
C ALA A 30 2.68 -2.56 7.79
N LEU A 31 3.48 -2.49 6.71
CA LEU A 31 3.22 -1.60 5.60
C LEU A 31 1.92 -1.96 4.86
N MET A 32 1.62 -3.24 4.66
CA MET A 32 0.35 -3.69 4.06
C MET A 32 -0.88 -3.25 4.88
N VAL A 33 -0.78 -3.19 6.21
CA VAL A 33 -1.85 -2.69 7.09
C VAL A 33 -2.04 -1.19 6.93
N LEU A 34 -0.95 -0.42 6.94
CA LEU A 34 -1.00 1.03 6.76
C LEU A 34 -1.58 1.42 5.40
N LEU A 35 -1.18 0.72 4.33
CA LEU A 35 -1.73 0.93 2.99
C LEU A 35 -3.23 0.59 2.94
N GLY A 36 -3.68 -0.44 3.65
CA GLY A 36 -5.11 -0.75 3.75
C GLY A 36 -5.94 0.35 4.40
N LEU A 37 -5.37 1.16 5.31
CA LEU A 37 -6.06 2.33 5.86
C LEU A 37 -6.22 3.45 4.83
N LEU A 38 -5.26 3.57 3.91
CA LEU A 38 -5.28 4.57 2.84
C LEU A 38 -6.21 4.20 1.67
N GLU A 39 -6.68 2.95 1.61
CA GLU A 39 -7.69 2.49 0.65
C GLU A 39 -9.13 2.87 1.07
N SER A 40 -9.32 3.52 2.23
CA SER A 40 -10.63 3.97 2.72
C SER A 40 -11.29 4.98 1.76
N ASP A 41 -12.62 4.89 1.61
CA ASP A 41 -13.43 5.83 0.80
C ASP A 41 -13.35 7.29 1.29
N GLU A 42 -12.87 7.52 2.51
CA GLU A 42 -12.59 8.84 3.08
C GLU A 42 -11.36 9.52 2.46
N GLN A 43 -10.50 8.76 1.77
CA GLN A 43 -9.31 9.28 1.09
C GLN A 43 -9.61 9.74 -0.33
N PRO A 44 -8.84 10.70 -0.87
CA PRO A 44 -8.88 11.04 -2.29
C PRO A 44 -8.63 9.82 -3.19
N GLU A 45 -9.29 9.76 -4.35
CA GLU A 45 -9.18 8.63 -5.29
C GLU A 45 -7.73 8.31 -5.68
N GLU A 46 -6.92 9.33 -5.89
CA GLU A 46 -5.50 9.20 -6.23
C GLU A 46 -4.72 8.50 -5.11
N VAL A 47 -5.04 8.82 -3.85
CA VAL A 47 -4.43 8.21 -2.66
C VAL A 47 -4.84 6.75 -2.54
N ARG A 48 -6.14 6.45 -2.70
CA ARG A 48 -6.64 5.06 -2.68
C ARG A 48 -5.98 4.21 -3.76
N ARG A 49 -5.89 4.75 -4.98
CA ARG A 49 -5.29 4.09 -6.13
C ARG A 49 -3.81 3.80 -5.91
N ALA A 50 -3.04 4.79 -5.45
CA ALA A 50 -1.63 4.62 -5.14
C ALA A 50 -1.39 3.59 -4.03
N ALA A 51 -2.23 3.61 -2.99
CA ALA A 51 -2.16 2.65 -1.89
C ALA A 51 -2.43 1.21 -2.37
N GLY A 52 -3.48 1.01 -3.16
CA GLY A 52 -3.81 -0.29 -3.76
C GLY A 52 -2.73 -0.83 -4.67
N GLU A 53 -2.13 0.01 -5.51
CA GLU A 53 -1.02 -0.38 -6.39
C GLU A 53 0.21 -0.81 -5.58
N MET A 54 0.56 -0.06 -4.54
CA MET A 54 1.68 -0.37 -3.65
C MET A 54 1.45 -1.69 -2.90
N ARG A 55 0.23 -1.90 -2.38
CA ARG A 55 -0.17 -3.12 -1.66
C ARG A 55 -0.10 -4.35 -2.58
N PHE A 56 -0.56 -4.23 -3.83
CA PHE A 56 -0.45 -5.27 -4.84
C PHE A 56 1.01 -5.63 -5.15
N ARG A 57 1.87 -4.63 -5.34
CA ARG A 57 3.31 -4.83 -5.61
C ARG A 57 4.01 -5.56 -4.45
N ILE A 58 3.69 -5.22 -3.21
CA ILE A 58 4.26 -5.88 -2.02
C ILE A 58 3.76 -7.33 -1.92
N ALA A 59 2.45 -7.57 -2.04
CA ALA A 59 1.87 -8.91 -1.99
C ALA A 59 2.50 -9.84 -3.04
N SER A 60 2.64 -9.34 -4.28
CA SER A 60 3.27 -10.06 -5.38
C SER A 60 4.72 -10.46 -5.08
N ARG A 61 5.50 -9.58 -4.46
CA ARG A 61 6.90 -9.87 -4.06
C ARG A 61 7.00 -10.88 -2.91
N LEU A 62 6.02 -10.92 -2.03
CA LEU A 62 5.96 -11.87 -0.91
C LEU A 62 5.47 -13.27 -1.31
N GLY A 63 5.01 -13.46 -2.55
CA GLY A 63 4.39 -14.72 -2.99
C GLY A 63 3.06 -15.01 -2.29
N ARG A 64 2.40 -13.99 -1.72
CA ARG A 64 1.05 -14.12 -1.16
C ARG A 64 0.03 -13.64 -2.21
N PRO A 65 -1.10 -14.35 -2.40
CA PRO A 65 -2.24 -13.71 -3.02
C PRO A 65 -2.61 -12.48 -2.19
N ALA A 66 -3.00 -11.39 -2.85
CA ALA A 66 -3.57 -10.21 -2.21
C ALA A 66 -4.95 -10.59 -1.63
N ASP A 67 -4.95 -11.38 -0.56
CA ASP A 67 -6.16 -11.76 0.15
C ASP A 67 -6.63 -10.52 0.92
N THR A 68 -7.58 -9.81 0.32
CA THR A 68 -8.38 -8.75 0.93
C THR A 68 -9.29 -9.39 1.97
N GLY A 69 -8.69 -9.81 3.09
CA GLY A 69 -9.36 -10.53 4.16
C GLY A 69 -10.39 -9.68 4.91
N VAL A 70 -11.53 -9.39 4.29
CA VAL A 70 -12.83 -9.35 4.96
C VAL A 70 -13.45 -10.72 4.72
N ARG A 71 -13.24 -11.66 5.64
CA ARG A 71 -14.06 -12.88 5.66
C ARG A 71 -15.41 -12.49 6.26
N PRO A 72 -16.54 -12.61 5.54
CA PRO A 72 -17.84 -12.44 6.17
C PRO A 72 -17.98 -13.49 7.27
N ALA A 73 -18.37 -13.03 8.46
CA ALA A 73 -18.72 -13.90 9.57
C ALA A 73 -19.78 -14.89 9.08
N ARG A 74 -19.44 -16.18 9.15
CA ARG A 74 -20.38 -17.26 8.86
C ARG A 74 -21.29 -17.37 10.08
N TRP A 75 -22.56 -17.07 9.89
CA TRP A 75 -23.64 -17.47 10.79
C TRP A 75 -23.85 -18.98 10.70
#